data_AF-A0A317ECG1-F1
#
_entry.id   AF-A0A317ECG1-F1
#
_cell.length_a   1.000
_cell.length_b   1.000
_cell.length_c   1.000
_cell.angle_alpha   90.00
_cell.angle_beta   90.00
_cell.angle_gamma   90.00
#
_symmetry.space_group_name_H-M   'P 1'
#
loop_
_entity.id
_entity.type
_entity.pdbx_description
1 polymer ?
#
loop_
_entity_poly.entity_id
_entity_poly.type
_entity_poly.pdbx_seq_one_letter_code
_entity_poly.pdbx_strand_id
1 'polypeptide(L)' 'MKDVIVAAILLIGAPLVGRELVHGLRTGIMKAVGVPYATYNRARQPFLFWLAAAYNGAICTGSIVLLIVKGL' A
#
# COMPACT_ATOMS: atom_id res chain seq x y z
N MET A 1 -25.41 -0.29 3.64
CA MET A 1 -24.94 0.34 2.38
C MET A 1 -23.55 0.95 2.50
N LYS A 2 -23.28 1.81 3.50
CA LYS A 2 -21.95 2.43 3.69
C LYS A 2 -20.82 1.39 3.91
N ASP A 3 -21.05 0.36 4.72
CA ASP A 3 -20.05 -0.68 4.98
C ASP A 3 -19.68 -1.51 3.74
N VAL A 4 -20.64 -1.75 2.83
CA VAL A 4 -20.42 -2.50 1.59
C VAL A 4 -19.54 -1.73 0.61
N ILE A 5 -19.71 -0.41 0.54
CA ILE A 5 -18.88 0.46 -0.31
C ILE A 5 -17.44 0.51 0.24
N VAL A 6 -17.30 0.64 1.56
CA VAL A 6 -15.98 0.61 2.22
C VAL A 6 -15.28 -0.72 2.00
N ALA A 7 -16.01 -1.84 2.14
CA ALA A 7 -15.52 -3.18 1.85
C ALA A 7 -15.03 -3.35 0.41
N ALA A 8 -15.82 -2.89 -0.57
CA ALA A 8 -15.46 -2.98 -1.99
C ALA A 8 -14.21 -2.16 -2.31
N ILE A 9 -14.09 -0.95 -1.74
CA ILE A 9 -12.89 -0.11 -1.89
C ILE A 9 -11.67 -0.79 -1.26
N LEU A 10 -11.81 -1.40 -0.09
CA LEU A 10 -10.72 -2.10 0.58
C LEU A 10 -10.29 -3.38 -0.15
N LEU A 11 -11.24 -4.14 -0.71
CA LEU A 11 -10.97 -5.36 -1.49
C LEU A 11 -10.19 -5.10 -2.77
N ILE A 12 -10.34 -3.92 -3.38
CA ILE A 12 -9.59 -3.53 -4.58
C ILE A 12 -8.30 -2.79 -4.19
N GLY A 13 -8.38 -1.90 -3.20
CA GLY A 13 -7.27 -1.08 -2.75
C GLY A 13 -6.15 -1.88 -2.08
N ALA A 14 -6.46 -2.84 -1.21
CA ALA A 14 -5.46 -3.63 -0.50
C ALA A 14 -4.56 -4.47 -1.43
N PRO A 15 -5.09 -5.22 -2.42
CA PRO A 15 -4.24 -5.93 -3.37
C PRO A 15 -3.41 -5.00 -4.25
N LEU A 16 -3.93 -3.83 -4.64
CA LEU A 16 -3.17 -2.85 -5.41
C LEU A 16 -1.99 -2.28 -4.62
N VAL A 17 -2.23 -1.87 -3.37
CA VAL A 17 -1.17 -1.39 -2.47
C VAL A 17 -0.14 -2.49 -2.20
N GLY A 18 -0.61 -3.71 -1.93
CA GLY A 18 0.26 -4.87 -1.72
C GLY A 18 1.12 -5.19 -2.95
N ARG A 19 0.54 -5.09 -4.16
CA ARG A 19 1.29 -5.28 -5.42
C ARG A 19 2.37 -4.22 -5.60
N GLU A 20 2.08 -2.95 -5.38
CA GLU A 20 3.07 -1.88 -5.48
C GLU A 20 4.20 -2.03 -4.45
N LEU A 21 3.85 -2.44 -3.22
CA LEU A 21 4.82 -2.76 -2.17
C LEU A 21 5.75 -3.91 -2.59
N VAL A 22 5.20 -5.04 -3.02
CA VAL A 22 5.99 -6.21 -3.45
C VAL A 22 6.83 -5.87 -4.68
N HIS A 23 6.26 -5.18 -5.66
CA HIS A 23 6.96 -4.76 -6.85
C HIS A 23 8.12 -3.80 -6.52
N GLY A 24 7.89 -2.82 -5.65
CA GLY A 24 8.93 -1.87 -5.25
C GLY A 24 10.04 -2.51 -4.40
N LEU A 25 9.70 -3.51 -3.58
CA LEU A 25 10.69 -4.30 -2.86
C LEU A 25 11.58 -5.13 -3.80
N ARG A 26 11.02 -5.65 -4.91
CA ARG A 26 11.76 -6.41 -5.92
C ARG A 26 12.62 -5.54 -6.84
N THR A 27 12.08 -4.42 -7.31
CA THR A 27 12.76 -3.54 -8.28
C THR A 27 13.70 -2.53 -7.64
N GLY A 28 13.55 -2.28 -6.32
CA GLY A 28 14.26 -1.20 -5.64
C GLY A 28 13.71 0.19 -5.95
N ILE A 29 12.54 0.29 -6.58
CA ILE A 29 11.83 1.55 -6.86
C ILE A 29 10.47 1.51 -6.18
N MET A 30 10.27 2.32 -5.14
CA MET A 30 9.03 2.38 -4.38
C MET A 30 8.17 3.57 -4.79
N LYS A 31 6.86 3.36 -4.92
CA LYS A 31 5.85 4.42 -5.11
C LYS A 31 4.96 4.47 -3.87
N ALA A 32 4.84 5.63 -3.24
CA ALA A 32 3.88 5.79 -2.15
C ALA A 32 2.46 5.87 -2.73
N VAL A 33 1.58 4.96 -2.33
CA VAL A 33 0.19 4.93 -2.84
C VAL A 33 -0.54 6.19 -2.41
N GLY A 34 -1.26 6.85 -3.33
CA GLY A 34 -1.96 8.11 -3.04
C GLY A 34 -1.09 9.36 -3.16
N VAL A 35 0.23 9.22 -3.43
CA VAL A 35 1.11 10.34 -3.77
C VAL A 35 1.46 10.28 -5.26
N PRO A 36 0.84 11.10 -6.11
CA PRO A 36 1.13 11.08 -7.54
C PRO A 36 2.55 11.59 -7.83
N TYR A 37 3.22 10.97 -8.81
CA TYR A 37 4.55 11.34 -9.32
C TYR A 37 5.75 11.14 -8.37
N ALA A 38 5.54 10.66 -7.14
CA ALA A 38 6.63 10.35 -6.23
C ALA A 38 7.13 8.91 -6.42
N THR A 39 8.36 8.77 -6.91
CA THR A 39 9.09 7.49 -6.99
C THR A 39 10.41 7.60 -6.24
N TYR A 40 10.67 6.65 -5.35
CA TYR A 40 11.85 6.63 -4.50
C TYR A 40 12.72 5.42 -4.84
N ASN A 41 14.00 5.66 -5.09
CA ASN A 41 14.95 4.61 -5.44
C ASN A 41 15.77 4.20 -4.21
N ARG A 42 15.85 2.90 -3.93
CA ARG A 42 16.57 2.33 -2.78
C ARG A 42 18.05 2.74 -2.74
N ALA A 43 18.72 2.83 -3.88
CA ALA A 43 20.15 3.14 -3.95
C ALA A 43 20.43 4.65 -3.83
N ARG A 44 19.55 5.51 -4.37
CA ARG A 44 19.74 6.97 -4.35
C ARG A 44 19.16 7.63 -3.10
N GLN A 45 18.05 7.11 -2.61
CA GLN A 45 17.25 7.69 -1.52
C GLN A 45 16.74 6.58 -0.59
N PRO A 46 17.65 5.87 0.10
CA PRO A 46 17.29 4.69 0.90
C PRO A 46 16.28 5.01 1.99
N PHE A 47 16.43 6.16 2.67
CA PHE A 47 15.50 6.58 3.71
C PHE A 47 14.07 6.76 3.18
N LEU A 48 13.90 7.53 2.09
CA LEU A 48 12.59 7.77 1.48
C LEU A 48 11.99 6.49 0.89
N PHE A 49 12.81 5.60 0.35
CA PHE A 49 12.39 4.29 -0.12
C PHE A 49 11.74 3.48 1.01
N TRP A 50 12.42 3.36 2.15
CA TRP A 50 11.91 2.59 3.29
C TRP A 50 10.72 3.27 3.96
N LEU A 51 10.69 4.61 4.01
CA LEU A 51 9.53 5.35 4.49
C LEU A 51 8.29 5.09 3.62
N ALA A 52 8.43 5.14 2.29
CA ALA A 52 7.35 4.82 1.37
C ALA A 52 6.92 3.33 1.45
N ALA A 53 7.89 2.42 1.64
CA ALA A 53 7.62 1.00 1.84
C ALA A 53 6.82 0.76 3.13
N ALA A 54 7.22 1.39 4.23
CA ALA A 54 6.53 1.28 5.52
C ALA A 54 5.11 1.88 5.45
N TYR A 55 4.95 3.02 4.78
CA TYR A 55 3.66 3.64 4.55
C TYR A 55 2.70 2.73 3.75
N ASN A 56 3.16 2.19 2.62
CA ASN A 56 2.38 1.22 1.85
C ASN A 56 2.07 -0.05 2.65
N GLY A 57 3.04 -0.53 3.44
CA GLY A 57 2.85 -1.65 4.36
C GLY A 57 1.75 -1.39 5.38
N ALA A 58 1.77 -0.24 6.04
CA ALA A 58 0.77 0.15 7.03
C ALA A 58 -0.64 0.24 6.42
N ILE A 59 -0.77 0.79 5.22
CA ILE A 59 -2.06 0.82 4.50
C ILE A 59 -2.54 -0.59 4.17
N CYS A 60 -1.66 -1.43 3.63
CA CYS A 60 -1.98 -2.81 3.27
C CYS A 60 -2.44 -3.60 4.52
N THR A 61 -1.66 -3.57 5.60
CA THR A 61 -2.00 -4.23 6.86
C THR A 61 -3.28 -3.67 7.46
N GLY A 62 -3.44 -2.34 7.52
CA GLY A 62 -4.66 -1.70 8.02
C GLY A 62 -5.90 -2.10 7.22
N SER A 63 -5.77 -2.22 5.90
CA SER A 63 -6.87 -2.65 5.02
C SER A 63 -7.24 -4.11 5.25
N ILE A 64 -6.25 -5.00 5.41
CA ILE A 64 -6.47 -6.42 5.72
C ILE A 64 -7.15 -6.56 7.09
N VAL A 65 -6.66 -5.86 8.11
CA VAL A 65 -7.25 -5.89 9.46
C VAL A 65 -8.70 -5.40 9.42
N LEU A 66 -8.98 -4.32 8.69
CA LEU A 66 -10.35 -3.82 8.54
C LEU A 66 -11.28 -4.82 7.85
N LEU A 67 -10.80 -5.52 6.82
CA LEU A 67 -11.58 -6.58 6.16
C LEU A 67 -11.89 -7.74 7.12
N ILE A 68 -10.87 -8.22 7.85
CA ILE A 68 -11.02 -9.30 8.84
C ILE A 68 -11.99 -8.89 9.95
N VAL A 69 -11.82 -7.70 10.54
CA VAL A 69 -12.65 -7.21 11.64
C VAL A 69 -14.11 -6.97 11.20
N LYS A 70 -14.33 -6.57 9.94
CA LYS A 70 -15.67 -6.36 9.38
C LYS A 70 -16.35 -7.65 8.91
N GLY A 71 -15.69 -8.81 9.02
CA GLY A 71 -16.27 -10.11 8.70
C GLY A 71 -16.49 -10.35 7.21
N LEU A 72 -15.59 -9.83 6.37
CA LEU A 72 -15.54 -10.05 4.91
C LEU A 72 -14.40 -10.98 4.52
#